data_AF-A0A3M8W7T1-F1
#
_entry.id   AF-A0A3M8W7T1-F1
#
_cell.length_a   1.000
_cell.length_b   1.000
_cell.length_c   1.000
_cell.angle_alpha   90.00
_cell.angle_beta   90.00
_cell.angle_gamma   90.00
#
_symmetry.space_group_name_H-M   'P 1'
#
loop_
_entity.id
_entity.type
_entity.pdbx_description
1 polymer ?
#
loop_
_entity_poly.entity_id
_entity_poly.type
_entity_poly.pdbx_seq_one_letter_code
_entity_poly.pdbx_strand_id
1 'polypeptide(L)'
;MTFRNHQELDVTVVAVAPVGAKVEVHEGGGATGFIDQVKHPSWWDESVAPARVGDQMHVVVLDASREPPRFSALERDIDIARRLRGAGQ
;
A
#
# COMPACT_ATOMS: atom_id res chain seq x y z
N MET A 1 -6.45 -3.64 14.20
CA MET A 1 -6.82 -4.30 12.93
C MET A 1 -5.77 -5.34 12.59
N THR A 2 -6.15 -6.52 12.08
CA THR A 2 -5.21 -7.56 11.63
C THR A 2 -5.21 -7.59 10.10
N PHE A 3 -4.07 -7.33 9.47
CA PHE A 3 -3.93 -7.36 8.02
C PHE A 3 -3.85 -8.79 7.48
N ARG A 4 -4.31 -8.99 6.25
CA ARG A 4 -4.16 -10.24 5.51
C ARG A 4 -3.43 -9.98 4.20
N ASN A 5 -2.53 -10.87 3.81
CA ASN A 5 -1.90 -10.78 2.49
C ASN A 5 -2.95 -10.74 1.39
N HIS A 6 -2.68 -9.97 0.34
CA HIS A 6 -3.54 -9.76 -0.82
C HIS A 6 -4.84 -9.00 -0.53
N GLN A 7 -5.04 -8.51 0.71
CA GLN A 7 -6.16 -7.62 1.03
C GLN A 7 -5.92 -6.25 0.38
N GLU A 8 -6.93 -5.74 -0.32
CA GLU A 8 -6.97 -4.36 -0.82
C GLU A 8 -7.49 -3.42 0.28
N LEU A 9 -6.94 -2.21 0.33
CA LEU A 9 -7.21 -1.19 1.35
C LEU A 9 -7.17 0.20 0.73
N ASP A 10 -7.98 1.11 1.27
CA ASP A 10 -7.84 2.55 1.04
C ASP A 10 -7.10 3.19 2.22
N VAL A 11 -6.11 4.02 1.89
CA VAL A 11 -5.17 4.58 2.86
C VAL A 11 -4.90 6.05 2.59
N THR A 12 -4.46 6.76 3.63
CA THR A 12 -3.93 8.12 3.52
C THR A 12 -2.47 8.15 3.92
N VAL A 13 -1.63 8.83 3.14
CA VAL A 13 -0.24 9.08 3.49
C VAL A 13 -0.18 10.03 4.69
N VAL A 14 0.44 9.59 5.78
CA VAL A 14 0.58 10.36 7.03
C VAL A 14 2.02 10.83 7.26
N ALA A 15 3.01 10.19 6.64
CA ALA A 15 4.38 10.66 6.62
C ALA A 15 5.13 10.16 5.38
N VAL A 16 6.09 10.94 4.90
CA VAL A 16 6.97 10.59 3.79
C VAL A 16 8.41 10.51 4.29
N ALA A 17 9.13 9.48 3.87
CA ALA A 17 10.53 9.23 4.16
C ALA A 17 11.29 9.01 2.85
N PRO A 18 12.64 9.14 2.84
CA PRO A 18 13.42 8.90 1.63
C PRO A 18 13.18 7.51 1.02
N VAL A 19 12.87 6.51 1.84
CA VAL A 19 12.70 5.10 1.45
C VAL A 19 11.25 4.69 1.18
N GLY A 20 10.28 5.61 1.29
CA GLY A 20 8.86 5.29 1.11
C GLY A 20 7.92 6.17 1.93
N ALA A 21 6.69 5.70 2.11
CA ALA A 21 5.65 6.45 2.78
C ALA A 21 4.98 5.61 3.88
N LYS A 22 4.75 6.24 5.05
CA LYS A 22 3.87 5.70 6.08
C LYS A 22 2.44 6.10 5.75
N VAL A 23 1.53 5.14 5.83
CA VAL A 23 0.11 5.34 5.56
C VAL A 23 -0.76 4.90 6.72
N GLU A 24 -1.92 5.51 6.85
CA GLU A 24 -2.98 5.12 7.78
C GLU A 24 -4.19 4.59 7.00
N VAL A 25 -4.78 3.51 7.49
CA VAL A 25 -5.91 2.83 6.85
C VAL A 25 -7.21 3.47 7.31
N HIS A 26 -8.08 3.81 6.36
CA HIS A 26 -9.37 4.48 6.65
C HIS A 26 -10.24 3.66 7.60
N GLU A 27 -10.44 2.39 7.28
CA GLU A 27 -11.30 1.45 8.05
C GLU A 27 -10.52 0.71 9.16
N GLY A 28 -9.50 1.33 9.75
CA GLY A 28 -8.53 0.66 10.63
C GLY A 28 -8.40 1.20 12.05
N GLY A 29 -9.12 2.26 12.42
CA GLY A 29 -9.00 2.89 13.74
C GLY A 29 -7.58 3.38 14.05
N GLY A 30 -6.89 3.94 13.06
CA GLY A 30 -5.49 4.37 13.18
C GLY A 30 -4.46 3.28 12.88
N ALA A 31 -4.86 2.14 12.31
CA ALA A 31 -3.91 1.13 11.85
C ALA A 31 -3.03 1.69 10.73
N THR A 32 -1.72 1.46 10.83
CA THR A 32 -0.74 2.00 9.88
C THR A 32 0.02 0.92 9.12
N GLY A 33 0.44 1.23 7.90
CA GLY A 33 1.35 0.42 7.09
C GLY A 33 2.43 1.26 6.43
N PHE A 34 3.25 0.63 5.61
CA PHE A 34 4.33 1.29 4.87
C PHE A 34 4.38 0.85 3.42
N ILE A 35 4.53 1.83 2.53
CA ILE A 35 4.74 1.64 1.09
C ILE A 35 6.22 1.94 0.84
N ASP A 36 7.02 0.94 0.50
CA ASP A 36 8.40 1.15 0.04
C ASP A 36 8.40 2.02 -1.24
N GLN A 37 9.41 2.88 -1.44
CA GLN A 37 9.45 3.78 -2.60
C GLN A 37 9.24 3.06 -3.94
N VAL A 38 9.79 1.85 -4.08
CA VAL A 38 9.68 1.00 -5.28
C VAL A 38 8.28 0.41 -5.49
N LYS A 39 7.41 0.54 -4.49
CA LYS A 39 6.00 0.13 -4.48
C LYS A 39 5.05 1.32 -4.64
N HIS A 40 5.59 2.51 -4.89
CA HIS A 40 4.84 3.69 -5.31
C HIS A 40 4.95 3.88 -6.84
N PRO A 41 3.88 4.27 -7.56
CA PRO A 41 3.93 4.42 -9.02
C PRO A 41 4.97 5.44 -9.51
N SER A 42 5.18 6.54 -8.79
CA SER A 42 6.18 7.58 -9.15
C SER A 42 7.62 7.09 -9.22
N TRP A 43 7.92 5.90 -8.69
CA TRP A 43 9.24 5.28 -8.86
C TRP A 43 9.46 4.74 -10.28
N TRP A 44 8.37 4.35 -10.96
CA TRP A 44 8.39 3.72 -12.28
C TRP A 44 7.91 4.64 -13.39
N ASP A 45 7.24 5.73 -13.04
CA ASP A 45 6.67 6.70 -13.97
C ASP A 45 6.92 8.13 -13.47
N GLU A 46 7.80 8.86 -14.15
CA GLU A 46 8.16 10.24 -13.82
C GLU A 46 7.00 11.23 -14.00
N SER A 47 5.95 10.85 -14.74
CA SER A 47 4.75 11.67 -14.88
C SER A 47 3.85 11.63 -13.64
N VAL A 48 4.04 10.62 -12.77
CA VAL A 48 3.31 10.50 -11.51
C VAL A 48 4.03 11.28 -10.42
N ALA A 49 3.30 12.18 -9.76
CA ALA A 49 3.84 12.94 -8.64
C ALA A 49 4.32 12.00 -7.51
N PRO A 50 5.44 12.30 -6.84
CA PRO A 50 5.85 11.60 -5.63
C PRO A 50 4.80 11.71 -4.53
N ALA A 51 4.73 10.70 -3.65
CA ALA A 51 3.81 10.68 -2.52
C ALA A 51 3.95 11.91 -1.62
N ARG A 52 2.81 12.45 -1.19
CA ARG A 52 2.72 13.60 -0.26
C ARG A 52 1.80 13.26 0.90
N VAL A 53 2.04 13.89 2.04
CA VAL A 53 1.15 13.78 3.19
C VAL A 53 -0.24 14.29 2.81
N GLY A 54 -1.27 13.50 3.13
CA GLY A 54 -2.66 13.76 2.76
C GLY A 54 -3.11 13.04 1.49
N ASP A 55 -2.20 12.50 0.68
CA ASP A 55 -2.58 11.74 -0.52
C ASP A 55 -3.39 10.50 -0.11
N GLN A 56 -4.51 10.30 -0.80
CA GLN A 56 -5.34 9.11 -0.69
C GLN A 56 -4.94 8.12 -1.76
N MET A 57 -4.76 6.86 -1.39
CA MET A 57 -4.28 5.83 -2.29
C MET A 57 -5.03 4.52 -2.05
N HIS A 58 -5.24 3.79 -3.15
CA HIS A 58 -5.66 2.41 -3.11
C HIS A 58 -4.43 1.50 -3.12
N VAL A 59 -4.35 0.55 -2.19
CA VAL A 59 -3.18 -0.31 -2.01
C VAL A 59 -3.56 -1.76 -1.77
N VAL A 60 -2.59 -2.64 -1.93
CA VAL A 60 -2.68 -4.04 -1.53
C VAL A 60 -1.64 -4.39 -0.47
N VAL A 61 -2.04 -5.23 0.49
CA VAL A 61 -1.13 -5.82 1.48
C VAL A 61 -0.25 -6.87 0.81
N LEU A 62 1.06 -6.62 0.75
CA LEU A 62 2.05 -7.57 0.25
C LEU A 62 2.53 -8.52 1.35
N ASP A 63 2.78 -7.97 2.54
CA ASP A 63 3.32 -8.72 3.66
C ASP A 63 2.75 -8.19 4.98
N ALA A 64 1.75 -8.91 5.49
CA ALA A 64 1.09 -8.66 6.77
C ALA A 64 1.93 -9.07 7.98
N SER A 65 3.00 -9.84 7.79
CA SER A 65 3.84 -10.35 8.89
C SER A 65 4.90 -9.33 9.36
N ARG A 66 5.11 -8.27 8.58
CA ARG A 66 6.08 -7.20 8.89
C ARG A 66 5.48 -6.14 9.81
N GLU A 67 6.37 -5.43 10.52
CA GLU A 67 6.03 -4.28 11.37
C GLU A 67 6.82 -3.02 10.93
N PRO A 68 6.16 -1.98 10.40
CA PRO A 68 4.77 -1.99 9.94
C PRO A 68 4.59 -2.91 8.70
N PRO A 69 3.35 -3.40 8.47
CA PRO A 69 2.99 -4.20 7.29
C PRO A 69 3.34 -3.49 5.99
N ARG A 70 3.69 -4.27 4.96
CA ARG A 70 4.12 -3.74 3.67
C ARG A 70 3.01 -3.75 2.66
N PHE A 71 2.77 -2.57 2.09
CA PHE A 71 1.73 -2.33 1.10
C PHE A 71 2.34 -1.96 -0.26
N SER A 72 1.55 -2.07 -1.31
CA SER A 72 1.89 -1.58 -2.64
C SER A 72 0.73 -0.82 -3.27
N ALA A 73 1.06 0.31 -3.87
CA ALA A 73 0.13 1.13 -4.66
C ALA A 73 0.25 0.84 -6.16
N LEU A 74 1.00 -0.20 -6.55
CA LEU A 74 1.18 -0.54 -7.96
C LEU A 74 -0.01 -1.35 -8.47
N GLU A 75 -0.59 -0.92 -9.59
CA GLU A 75 -1.68 -1.62 -10.27
C GLU A 75 -1.33 -3.09 -10.54
N ARG A 76 -0.09 -3.37 -11.00
CA ARG A 76 0.38 -4.74 -11.23
C ARG A 76 0.33 -5.64 -9.99
N ASP A 77 0.66 -5.09 -8.82
CA ASP A 77 0.67 -5.86 -7.58
C ASP A 77 -0.78 -6.10 -7.10
N ILE A 78 -1.66 -5.11 -7.28
CA ILE A 78 -3.10 -5.21 -7.01
C ILE A 78 -3.73 -6.28 -7.91
N ASP A 79 -3.43 -6.30 -9.20
CA ASP A 79 -3.95 -7.30 -10.14
C ASP A 79 -3.47 -8.71 -9.80
N ILE A 80 -2.20 -8.88 -9.42
CA ILE A 80 -1.68 -10.17 -8.95
C ILE A 80 -2.43 -10.62 -7.69
N ALA A 81 -2.64 -9.72 -6.73
CA ALA A 81 -3.38 -10.02 -5.51
C ALA A 81 -4.85 -10.41 -5.78
N ARG A 82 -5.53 -9.73 -6.71
CA ARG A 82 -6.89 -10.11 -7.16
C ARG A 82 -6.92 -11.52 -7.71
N ARG A 83 -5.95 -11.88 -8.55
CA ARG A 83 -5.84 -13.25 -9.11
C ARG A 83 -5.59 -14.28 -8.01
N LEU A 84 -4.71 -13.99 -7.05
CA LEU A 84 -4.42 -14.89 -5.93
C LEU A 84 -5.63 -15.08 -5.00
N ARG A 85 -6.47 -14.06 -4.82
CA ARG A 85 -7.74 -14.17 -4.08
C ARG A 85 -8.78 -15.01 -4.83
N GLY A 86 -8.83 -14.90 -6.16
CA GLY A 86 -9.73 -15.68 -7.01
C GLY A 86 -9.31 -17.14 -7.20
N ALA A 87 -8.01 -17.43 -7.19
CA ALA A 87 -7.47 -18.78 -7.36
C ALA A 87 -7.62 -19.69 -6.12
N GLY A 88 -8.07 -19.13 -4.99
CA GLY A 88 -8.37 -19.86 -3.76
C GLY A 88 -9.86 -20.22 -3.59
N GLN A 89 -10.67 -20.10 -4.65
CA GLN A 89 -12.07 -20.53 -4.69
C GLN A 89 -12.26 -21.80 -5.50
#